data_AF-A0A3N1NZZ1-F1
#
_entry.id   AF-A0A3N1NZZ1-F1
#
_cell.length_a   1.000
_cell.length_b   1.000
_cell.length_c   1.000
_cell.angle_alpha   90.00
_cell.angle_beta   90.00
_cell.angle_gamma   90.00
#
_symmetry.space_group_name_H-M   'P 1'
#
loop_
_entity.id
_entity.type
_entity.pdbx_description
1 polymer ?
#
loop_
_entity_poly.entity_id
_entity_poly.type
_entity_poly.pdbx_seq_one_letter_code
_entity_poly.pdbx_strand_id
1 'polypeptide(L)'
;MLQKFMIALCAVFALSACGGDDQDDQSRIVLNPPEDLNAGEDEEPEEEEEPEEEPPVEPWVSVTFDAETDIDSWEAVCVSAECNATTTLAYNADAQAMDVTPDWLTAGDEIEVSTPIDPEIADLSGGFAHLNLFVPVSHSGMIAQVFFQDASDRKGYIGYTTTTAGWNTFYLESIALEDFGFANEGFDLTAINRMGVQIQSAEGFLDLNDTLHIDDAIISSEAITVEEKPVMPVTLEPLATGDESFTFDSDVQGWSNDGSAGSAVSHDADAGALVITPDWDNADEGGNRPKAMGVTTNVISNATVRMIVTLTEAQVEGGMGVQPYIQQNSGSYTQAFGPIITDGLVAGDNLVTYEAGELADAMRIGVQLVGPITEGLGDVALIKQVEVDLPGTGGDEEPSLDPLTTGDESFTFASGVEGWGVDGSSGSSVSHDATAEALVIEPDWANADEGGNRPKAMGVTTNVITGATVRFVVTLTQAHIDAGLQLQPYAQQNSGSYSQEFGGYISSLTAGDNELSYTVPASLADAQRFGIQLIGGTTPSGENVLVKQVEVDLAE
;
A
#
# COMPACT_ATOMS: atom_id res chain seq x y z
N MET A 1 50.54 33.39 -25.24
CA MET A 1 51.55 32.69 -24.44
C MET A 1 51.21 31.21 -24.49
N LEU A 2 51.84 30.49 -25.42
CA LEU A 2 51.69 29.04 -25.60
C LEU A 2 53.03 28.42 -25.23
N GLN A 3 53.03 27.46 -24.33
CA GLN A 3 54.21 26.75 -23.83
C GLN A 3 54.06 25.28 -24.26
N LYS A 4 54.69 24.91 -25.38
CA LYS A 4 55.77 23.91 -25.50
C LYS A 4 55.45 22.54 -24.89
N PHE A 5 55.46 21.48 -25.71
CA PHE A 5 56.59 20.52 -25.73
C PHE A 5 56.60 19.69 -27.02
N MET A 6 57.79 19.28 -27.44
CA MET A 6 58.19 18.69 -28.72
C MET A 6 59.00 17.40 -28.41
N ILE A 7 59.18 16.49 -29.40
CA ILE A 7 60.21 15.42 -29.61
C ILE A 7 59.52 14.11 -30.07
N ALA A 8 59.90 13.33 -31.09
CA ALA A 8 60.89 13.34 -32.19
C ALA A 8 60.52 12.19 -33.19
N LEU A 9 60.55 12.37 -34.52
CA LEU A 9 61.59 11.95 -35.51
C LEU A 9 62.16 10.51 -35.32
N CYS A 10 61.89 9.51 -36.17
CA CYS A 10 62.59 9.08 -37.41
C CYS A 10 62.18 7.58 -37.63
N ALA A 11 62.13 6.91 -38.79
CA ALA A 11 62.84 7.02 -40.06
C ALA A 11 62.09 6.28 -41.19
N VAL A 12 62.34 6.74 -42.41
CA VAL A 12 61.95 6.17 -43.71
C VAL A 12 62.95 5.09 -44.13
N PHE A 13 62.51 3.99 -44.74
CA PHE A 13 63.21 3.36 -45.88
C PHE A 13 62.23 2.64 -46.79
N ALA A 14 62.34 2.94 -48.08
CA ALA A 14 61.56 2.38 -49.18
C ALA A 14 62.47 1.58 -50.12
N LEU A 15 61.86 0.56 -50.75
CA LEU A 15 62.07 0.01 -52.11
C LEU A 15 63.33 -0.83 -52.44
N SER A 16 63.06 -2.06 -52.91
CA SER A 16 63.54 -2.64 -54.19
C SER A 16 62.90 -4.04 -54.36
N ALA A 17 61.96 -4.32 -55.28
CA ALA A 17 62.05 -4.45 -56.74
C ALA A 17 62.49 -5.86 -57.26
N CYS A 18 61.83 -6.29 -58.35
CA CYS A 18 61.92 -7.54 -59.15
C CYS A 18 61.22 -8.77 -58.56
N GLY A 19 60.26 -9.45 -59.20
CA GLY A 19 59.83 -9.48 -60.62
C GLY A 19 59.91 -10.91 -61.13
N GLY A 20 58.83 -11.44 -61.74
CA GLY A 20 58.87 -12.70 -62.50
C GLY A 20 57.56 -13.49 -62.51
N ASP A 21 56.74 -13.24 -63.53
CA ASP A 21 55.71 -14.10 -64.11
C ASP A 21 56.24 -15.52 -64.39
N ASP A 22 55.40 -16.56 -64.25
CA ASP A 22 55.00 -17.40 -65.39
C ASP A 22 54.06 -18.56 -65.00
N GLN A 23 53.25 -18.89 -66.00
CA GLN A 23 52.04 -19.69 -66.01
C GLN A 23 52.21 -21.23 -65.99
N ASP A 24 51.06 -21.86 -65.71
CA ASP A 24 50.49 -23.06 -66.34
C ASP A 24 50.94 -24.50 -65.95
N ASP A 25 49.86 -25.26 -65.72
CA ASP A 25 49.53 -26.58 -66.30
C ASP A 25 49.60 -27.85 -65.41
N GLN A 26 48.38 -28.25 -65.00
CA GLN A 26 47.72 -29.53 -65.24
C GLN A 26 48.47 -30.86 -65.12
N SER A 27 47.80 -31.81 -64.43
CA SER A 27 47.48 -33.21 -64.82
C SER A 27 47.72 -34.21 -63.66
N ARG A 28 46.67 -34.75 -63.03
CA ARG A 28 45.84 -35.93 -63.36
C ARG A 28 46.31 -37.28 -62.73
N ILE A 29 45.41 -37.80 -61.90
CA ILE A 29 44.87 -39.19 -61.85
C ILE A 29 45.58 -40.26 -60.98
N VAL A 30 44.94 -40.53 -59.82
CA VAL A 30 44.32 -41.77 -59.28
C VAL A 30 45.08 -43.11 -59.40
N LEU A 31 45.15 -43.85 -58.27
CA LEU A 31 44.79 -45.29 -58.14
C LEU A 31 44.60 -45.69 -56.64
N ASN A 32 43.39 -46.14 -56.30
CA ASN A 32 42.95 -46.85 -55.07
C ASN A 32 43.10 -48.38 -55.28
N PRO A 33 42.81 -49.34 -54.35
CA PRO A 33 42.59 -49.37 -52.87
C PRO A 33 43.23 -50.66 -52.23
N PRO A 34 42.71 -51.42 -51.20
CA PRO A 34 41.80 -51.18 -50.06
C PRO A 34 42.29 -51.76 -48.67
N GLU A 35 41.40 -51.66 -47.66
CA GLU A 35 41.25 -52.46 -46.42
C GLU A 35 41.80 -51.88 -45.09
N ASP A 36 40.92 -51.11 -44.44
CA ASP A 36 40.31 -51.37 -43.12
C ASP A 36 41.24 -51.81 -41.97
N LEU A 37 41.34 -50.97 -40.91
CA LEU A 37 41.31 -51.37 -39.49
C LEU A 37 41.48 -50.13 -38.58
N ASN A 38 40.36 -49.68 -38.00
CA ASN A 38 40.19 -49.16 -36.63
C ASN A 38 41.33 -48.37 -35.95
N ALA A 39 41.08 -47.08 -35.67
CA ALA A 39 40.96 -46.53 -34.32
C ALA A 39 40.60 -45.04 -34.42
N GLY A 40 39.45 -44.66 -33.86
CA GLY A 40 39.01 -43.27 -33.79
C GLY A 40 39.84 -42.44 -32.83
N GLU A 41 40.16 -41.23 -33.26
CA GLU A 41 40.35 -40.07 -32.40
C GLU A 41 39.36 -39.04 -32.92
N ASP A 42 38.35 -38.74 -32.11
CA ASP A 42 37.35 -37.72 -32.37
C ASP A 42 38.05 -36.35 -32.39
N GLU A 43 38.04 -35.67 -33.53
CA GLU A 43 38.36 -34.24 -33.60
C GLU A 43 37.20 -33.49 -32.94
N GLU A 44 37.50 -32.74 -31.87
CA GLU A 44 36.52 -31.85 -31.25
C GLU A 44 36.07 -30.80 -32.28
N PRO A 45 34.77 -30.54 -32.42
CA PRO A 45 34.27 -29.53 -33.34
C PRO A 45 34.74 -28.14 -32.87
N GLU A 46 35.22 -27.32 -33.80
CA GLU A 46 35.42 -25.89 -33.55
C GLU A 46 34.08 -25.29 -33.08
N GLU A 47 34.08 -24.67 -31.89
CA GLU A 47 32.92 -23.98 -31.36
C GLU A 47 32.49 -22.91 -32.37
N GLU A 48 31.27 -23.01 -32.88
CA GLU A 48 30.64 -21.94 -33.65
C GLU A 48 30.54 -20.74 -32.71
N GLU A 49 31.28 -19.66 -33.00
CA GLU A 49 31.11 -18.39 -32.28
C GLU A 49 29.64 -17.99 -32.39
N GLU A 50 28.96 -17.90 -31.25
CA GLU A 50 27.61 -17.35 -31.17
C GLU A 50 27.61 -15.98 -31.87
N PRO A 51 26.60 -15.66 -32.69
CA PRO A 51 26.53 -14.35 -33.33
C PRO A 51 26.62 -13.29 -32.23
N GLU A 52 27.61 -12.40 -32.32
CA GLU A 52 27.73 -11.25 -31.43
C GLU A 52 26.37 -10.53 -31.45
N GLU A 53 25.68 -10.52 -30.31
CA GLU A 53 24.44 -9.77 -30.16
C GLU A 53 24.75 -8.31 -30.53
N GLU A 54 24.01 -7.75 -31.50
CA GLU A 54 24.15 -6.34 -31.84
C GLU A 54 23.90 -5.53 -30.56
N PRO A 55 24.73 -4.51 -30.28
CA PRO A 55 24.59 -3.74 -29.07
C PRO A 55 23.18 -3.12 -29.00
N PRO A 56 22.54 -3.09 -27.82
CA PRO A 56 21.21 -2.52 -27.68
C PRO A 56 21.20 -1.06 -28.17
N VAL A 57 20.18 -0.69 -28.94
CA VAL A 57 20.00 0.68 -29.43
C VAL A 57 19.82 1.60 -28.22
N GLU A 58 20.75 2.54 -28.03
CA GLU A 58 20.64 3.54 -26.97
C GLU A 58 19.58 4.58 -27.36
N PRO A 59 18.51 4.76 -26.56
CA PRO A 59 17.50 5.77 -26.80
C PRO A 59 18.06 7.19 -26.62
N TRP A 60 17.55 8.15 -27.40
CA TRP A 60 17.93 9.57 -27.30
C TRP A 60 17.26 10.30 -26.13
N VAL A 61 16.10 9.80 -25.72
CA VAL A 61 15.47 10.16 -24.44
C VAL A 61 15.06 8.84 -23.81
N SER A 62 15.43 8.63 -22.55
CA SER A 62 14.94 7.53 -21.74
C SER A 62 14.85 8.00 -20.31
N VAL A 63 13.77 8.71 -20.01
CA VAL A 63 13.52 9.28 -18.70
C VAL A 63 12.39 8.47 -18.05
N THR A 64 12.79 7.65 -17.10
CA THR A 64 11.94 6.85 -16.22
C THR A 64 11.77 7.51 -14.84
N PHE A 65 12.25 8.74 -14.65
CA PHE A 65 12.12 9.50 -13.39
C PHE A 65 12.49 8.68 -12.14
N ASP A 66 13.64 8.02 -12.19
CA ASP A 66 14.16 7.24 -11.06
C ASP A 66 14.99 8.11 -10.10
N ALA A 67 15.31 9.35 -10.51
CA ALA A 67 16.05 10.31 -9.71
C ALA A 67 15.50 11.73 -9.83
N GLU A 68 15.68 12.53 -8.79
CA GLU A 68 15.28 13.95 -8.77
C GLU A 68 15.91 14.77 -9.91
N THR A 69 17.10 14.39 -10.37
CA THR A 69 17.78 15.07 -11.48
C THR A 69 17.10 14.87 -12.83
N ASP A 70 16.19 13.90 -12.95
CA ASP A 70 15.53 13.55 -14.21
C ASP A 70 14.53 14.62 -14.66
N ILE A 71 14.12 15.51 -13.76
CA ILE A 71 13.26 16.67 -14.07
C ILE A 71 14.05 17.93 -14.48
N ASP A 72 15.38 17.96 -14.30
CA ASP A 72 16.19 19.18 -14.46
C ASP A 72 16.14 19.77 -15.88
N SER A 73 15.90 18.93 -16.88
CA SER A 73 15.80 19.33 -18.30
C SER A 73 14.37 19.68 -18.74
N TRP A 74 13.38 19.43 -17.89
CA TRP A 74 11.98 19.63 -18.23
C TRP A 74 11.52 21.07 -17.99
N GLU A 75 10.64 21.55 -18.86
CA GLU A 75 10.02 22.87 -18.73
C GLU A 75 8.54 22.84 -19.09
N ALA A 76 7.79 23.76 -18.47
CA ALA A 76 6.38 23.98 -18.74
C ALA A 76 6.15 25.38 -19.31
N VAL A 77 5.41 25.48 -20.43
CA VAL A 77 5.18 26.74 -21.15
C VAL A 77 3.73 26.86 -21.60
N CYS A 78 3.15 28.05 -21.44
CA CYS A 78 1.86 28.41 -22.03
C CYS A 78 1.96 28.49 -23.56
N VAL A 79 1.06 27.82 -24.28
CA VAL A 79 1.14 27.67 -25.75
C VAL A 79 0.82 28.95 -26.51
N SER A 80 -0.07 29.78 -25.98
CA SER A 80 -0.53 31.01 -26.65
C SER A 80 -0.30 32.25 -25.79
N ALA A 81 -0.26 33.42 -26.44
CA ALA A 81 -0.20 34.70 -25.72
C ALA A 81 -1.47 35.01 -24.90
N GLU A 82 -2.54 34.22 -25.10
CA GLU A 82 -3.81 34.33 -24.40
C GLU A 82 -3.89 33.35 -23.22
N CYS A 83 -3.02 32.34 -23.18
CA CYS A 83 -2.85 31.43 -22.05
C CYS A 83 -2.23 32.17 -20.88
N ASN A 84 -2.86 32.06 -19.71
CA ASN A 84 -2.36 32.66 -18.47
C ASN A 84 -2.09 31.63 -17.37
N ALA A 85 -2.26 30.34 -17.66
CA ALA A 85 -1.96 29.29 -16.71
C ALA A 85 -0.49 29.30 -16.29
N THR A 86 -0.24 28.83 -15.07
CA THR A 86 1.12 28.48 -14.63
C THR A 86 1.19 27.01 -14.31
N THR A 87 2.39 26.46 -14.20
CA THR A 87 2.58 25.04 -13.89
C THR A 87 3.79 24.90 -13.00
N THR A 88 3.63 24.12 -11.94
CA THR A 88 4.75 23.67 -11.12
C THR A 88 5.15 22.27 -11.57
N LEU A 89 6.45 22.06 -11.77
CA LEU A 89 7.04 20.75 -12.02
C LEU A 89 7.80 20.33 -10.76
N ALA A 90 7.60 19.10 -10.31
CA ALA A 90 8.31 18.54 -9.17
C ALA A 90 8.61 17.06 -9.39
N TYR A 91 9.70 16.59 -8.80
CA TYR A 91 9.99 15.16 -8.75
C TYR A 91 9.15 14.51 -7.65
N ASN A 92 8.47 13.42 -7.98
CA ASN A 92 7.71 12.62 -7.05
C ASN A 92 8.40 11.27 -6.85
N ALA A 93 9.07 11.12 -5.70
CA ALA A 93 9.80 9.90 -5.37
C ALA A 93 8.87 8.69 -5.17
N ASP A 94 7.64 8.94 -4.71
CA ASP A 94 6.65 7.90 -4.40
C ASP A 94 6.02 7.33 -5.66
N ALA A 95 5.75 8.19 -6.65
CA ALA A 95 5.23 7.80 -7.96
C ALA A 95 6.34 7.38 -8.93
N GLN A 96 7.61 7.65 -8.62
CA GLN A 96 8.75 7.59 -9.56
C GLN A 96 8.40 8.24 -10.90
N ALA A 97 7.86 9.45 -10.82
CA ALA A 97 7.32 10.21 -11.95
C ALA A 97 7.55 11.71 -11.73
N MET A 98 7.29 12.51 -12.76
CA MET A 98 7.26 13.96 -12.64
C MET A 98 5.84 14.45 -12.37
N ASP A 99 5.66 15.14 -11.25
CA ASP A 99 4.46 15.90 -10.93
C ASP A 99 4.34 17.11 -11.85
N VAL A 100 3.17 17.26 -12.44
CA VAL A 100 2.76 18.42 -13.21
C VAL A 100 1.50 18.97 -12.54
N THR A 101 1.62 20.12 -11.87
CA THR A 101 0.48 20.78 -11.20
C THR A 101 0.11 22.05 -11.96
N PRO A 102 -0.90 22.02 -12.84
CA PRO A 102 -1.39 23.20 -13.54
C PRO A 102 -2.19 24.10 -12.59
N ASP A 103 -2.01 25.42 -12.73
CA ASP A 103 -2.85 26.45 -12.15
C ASP A 103 -3.60 27.13 -13.31
N TRP A 104 -4.79 26.61 -13.60
CA TRP A 104 -5.61 27.04 -14.74
C TRP A 104 -6.31 28.37 -14.43
N LEU A 105 -6.16 29.36 -15.30
CA LEU A 105 -6.84 30.66 -15.14
C LEU A 105 -8.01 30.84 -16.11
N THR A 106 -7.99 30.14 -17.24
CA THR A 106 -9.07 30.14 -18.22
C THR A 106 -9.33 28.74 -18.78
N ALA A 107 -10.60 28.46 -19.12
CA ALA A 107 -11.02 27.17 -19.66
C ALA A 107 -10.46 26.86 -21.07
N GLY A 108 -9.69 27.78 -21.65
CA GLY A 108 -8.97 27.59 -22.92
C GLY A 108 -7.45 27.65 -22.75
N ASP A 109 -6.94 27.65 -21.52
CA ASP A 109 -5.50 27.59 -21.28
C ASP A 109 -4.93 26.26 -21.80
N GLU A 110 -3.74 26.34 -22.38
CA GLU A 110 -3.00 25.22 -22.97
C GLU A 110 -1.56 25.28 -22.49
N ILE A 111 -1.07 24.19 -21.90
CA ILE A 111 0.27 24.09 -21.35
C ILE A 111 1.01 22.98 -22.08
N GLU A 112 2.25 23.25 -22.48
CA GLU A 112 3.20 22.26 -22.95
C GLU A 112 4.20 21.93 -21.86
N VAL A 113 4.42 20.64 -21.61
CA VAL A 113 5.47 20.13 -20.73
C VAL A 113 6.43 19.33 -21.58
N SER A 114 7.71 19.71 -21.59
CA SER A 114 8.66 19.21 -22.60
C SER A 114 10.10 19.17 -22.12
N THR A 115 10.91 18.37 -22.81
CA THR A 115 12.34 18.21 -22.54
C THR A 115 13.14 18.17 -23.86
N PRO A 116 14.36 18.76 -23.90
CA PRO A 116 15.24 18.63 -25.05
C PRO A 116 15.70 17.17 -25.24
N ILE A 117 16.03 16.81 -26.48
CA ILE A 117 16.59 15.50 -26.84
C ILE A 117 18.13 15.55 -26.79
N ASP A 118 18.78 14.46 -26.37
CA ASP A 118 20.23 14.27 -26.45
C ASP A 118 20.55 13.06 -27.36
N PRO A 119 21.21 13.23 -28.52
CA PRO A 119 21.86 14.44 -29.03
C PRO A 119 20.87 15.53 -29.45
N GLU A 120 21.35 16.78 -29.46
CA GLU A 120 20.60 18.02 -29.77
C GLU A 120 19.78 17.98 -31.08
N ILE A 121 20.05 17.02 -31.98
CA ILE A 121 19.29 16.75 -33.20
C ILE A 121 19.19 15.24 -33.43
N ALA A 122 17.97 14.73 -33.53
CA ALA A 122 17.63 13.33 -33.77
C ALA A 122 16.77 13.14 -35.04
N ASP A 123 16.97 12.04 -35.76
CA ASP A 123 16.15 11.65 -36.91
C ASP A 123 15.10 10.61 -36.50
N LEU A 124 13.89 11.05 -36.22
CA LEU A 124 12.82 10.20 -35.72
C LEU A 124 12.08 9.43 -36.85
N SER A 125 12.58 9.48 -38.09
CA SER A 125 11.95 8.82 -39.24
C SER A 125 11.99 7.29 -39.11
N GLY A 126 10.83 6.67 -38.99
CA GLY A 126 10.67 5.23 -38.73
C GLY A 126 10.96 4.84 -37.28
N GLY A 127 11.20 5.81 -36.40
CA GLY A 127 11.58 5.60 -35.01
C GLY A 127 10.41 5.33 -34.09
N PHE A 128 10.67 5.56 -32.82
CA PHE A 128 9.82 5.19 -31.70
C PHE A 128 9.69 6.33 -30.69
N ALA A 129 8.49 6.49 -30.14
CA ALA A 129 8.29 7.35 -28.98
C ALA A 129 7.23 6.77 -28.04
N HIS A 130 7.46 6.94 -26.75
CA HIS A 130 6.58 6.52 -25.67
C HIS A 130 6.52 7.60 -24.60
N LEU A 131 5.34 7.78 -24.00
CA LEU A 131 5.12 8.65 -22.85
C LEU A 131 3.86 8.19 -22.10
N ASN A 132 3.96 8.06 -20.79
CA ASN A 132 2.82 7.80 -19.90
C ASN A 132 2.37 9.10 -19.22
N LEU A 133 1.07 9.36 -19.23
CA LEU A 133 0.44 10.50 -18.56
C LEU A 133 -0.65 10.01 -17.60
N PHE A 134 -0.42 10.15 -16.31
CA PHE A 134 -1.46 9.93 -15.31
C PHE A 134 -2.36 11.15 -15.20
N VAL A 135 -3.67 10.92 -15.25
CA VAL A 135 -4.69 11.95 -15.10
C VAL A 135 -5.60 11.61 -13.91
N PRO A 136 -5.71 12.47 -12.89
CA PRO A 136 -6.62 12.25 -11.77
C PRO A 136 -8.07 12.34 -12.27
N VAL A 137 -9.00 11.71 -11.55
CA VAL A 137 -10.42 11.67 -11.93
C VAL A 137 -11.01 13.07 -12.12
N SER A 138 -10.56 14.05 -11.34
CA SER A 138 -10.98 15.45 -11.45
C SER A 138 -10.66 16.10 -12.80
N HIS A 139 -9.62 15.61 -13.48
CA HIS A 139 -9.18 16.05 -14.81
C HIS A 139 -9.54 15.04 -15.91
N SER A 140 -10.39 14.05 -15.63
CA SER A 140 -10.87 13.10 -16.63
C SER A 140 -11.60 13.82 -17.77
N GLY A 141 -11.35 13.40 -19.01
CA GLY A 141 -11.84 14.08 -20.20
C GLY A 141 -11.02 15.30 -20.63
N MET A 142 -9.91 15.60 -19.95
CA MET A 142 -8.87 16.48 -20.47
C MET A 142 -8.43 16.01 -21.86
N ILE A 143 -8.01 16.93 -22.72
CA ILE A 143 -7.39 16.55 -23.98
C ILE A 143 -5.89 16.79 -23.92
N ALA A 144 -5.14 15.82 -24.42
CA ALA A 144 -3.70 15.83 -24.44
C ALA A 144 -3.18 15.36 -25.80
N GLN A 145 -2.03 15.85 -26.21
CA GLN A 145 -1.35 15.38 -27.42
C GLN A 145 0.17 15.41 -27.24
N VAL A 146 0.84 14.38 -27.74
CA VAL A 146 2.30 14.39 -27.84
C VAL A 146 2.72 15.29 -29.01
N PHE A 147 3.83 15.99 -28.82
CA PHE A 147 4.43 16.82 -29.85
C PHE A 147 5.94 16.62 -29.91
N PHE A 148 6.50 16.95 -31.07
CA PHE A 148 7.93 17.03 -31.28
C PHE A 148 8.26 18.38 -31.90
N GLN A 149 9.40 18.94 -31.53
CA GLN A 149 9.91 20.17 -32.11
C GLN A 149 11.17 19.88 -32.94
N ASP A 150 11.26 20.48 -34.12
CA ASP A 150 12.47 20.44 -34.92
C ASP A 150 13.46 21.56 -34.56
N ALA A 151 14.69 21.45 -35.05
CA ALA A 151 15.76 22.43 -34.86
C ALA A 151 15.47 23.84 -35.44
N SER A 152 14.35 24.01 -36.15
CA SER A 152 13.86 25.31 -36.66
C SER A 152 12.67 25.83 -35.85
N ASP A 153 12.43 25.30 -34.64
CA ASP A 153 11.34 25.64 -33.73
C ASP A 153 9.94 25.39 -34.30
N ARG A 154 9.81 24.46 -35.25
CA ARG A 154 8.49 24.04 -35.78
C ARG A 154 8.03 22.79 -35.04
N LYS A 155 6.74 22.72 -34.75
CA LYS A 155 6.15 21.63 -33.97
C LYS A 155 5.28 20.73 -34.85
N GLY A 156 5.50 19.44 -34.74
CA GLY A 156 4.63 18.39 -35.26
C GLY A 156 3.80 17.82 -34.12
N TYR A 157 2.48 17.75 -34.31
CA TYR A 157 1.54 17.19 -33.33
C TYR A 157 0.85 15.96 -33.92
N ILE A 158 0.68 14.92 -33.11
CA ILE A 158 -0.03 13.68 -33.52
C ILE A 158 -1.56 13.80 -33.44
N GLY A 159 -2.07 14.91 -32.88
CA GLY A 159 -3.48 15.18 -32.67
C GLY A 159 -3.94 14.87 -31.23
N TYR A 160 -5.06 15.48 -30.85
CA TYR A 160 -5.62 15.36 -29.50
C TYR A 160 -6.25 14.00 -29.24
N THR A 161 -5.91 13.44 -28.08
CA THR A 161 -6.59 12.32 -27.44
C THR A 161 -7.31 12.84 -26.20
N THR A 162 -8.55 12.40 -26.01
CA THR A 162 -9.28 12.60 -24.75
C THR A 162 -8.78 11.58 -23.73
N THR A 163 -8.25 12.06 -22.61
CA THR A 163 -7.70 11.22 -21.56
C THR A 163 -8.79 10.66 -20.66
N THR A 164 -8.58 9.43 -20.18
CA THR A 164 -9.35 8.85 -19.08
C THR A 164 -8.65 9.12 -17.75
N ALA A 165 -9.34 8.88 -16.63
CA ALA A 165 -8.67 8.86 -15.33
C ALA A 165 -7.70 7.68 -15.25
N GLY A 166 -6.57 7.85 -14.57
CA GLY A 166 -5.49 6.87 -14.52
C GLY A 166 -4.41 7.12 -15.57
N TRP A 167 -3.61 6.10 -15.86
CA TRP A 167 -2.50 6.17 -16.81
C TRP A 167 -3.00 6.15 -18.26
N ASN A 168 -2.54 7.11 -19.05
CA ASN A 168 -2.82 7.23 -20.48
C ASN A 168 -1.49 7.08 -21.22
N THR A 169 -1.35 6.02 -22.02
CA THR A 169 -0.13 5.75 -22.78
C THR A 169 -0.19 6.35 -24.17
N PHE A 170 0.81 7.15 -24.51
CA PHE A 170 1.08 7.61 -25.86
C PHE A 170 2.20 6.75 -26.45
N TYR A 171 1.83 5.89 -27.39
CA TYR A 171 2.75 4.96 -28.05
C TYR A 171 2.78 5.26 -29.55
N LEU A 172 3.98 5.49 -30.08
CA LEU A 172 4.23 5.76 -31.50
C LEU A 172 5.34 4.85 -32.00
N GLU A 173 5.07 4.10 -33.06
CA GLU A 173 6.03 3.25 -33.74
C GLU A 173 6.05 3.55 -35.24
N SER A 174 7.17 3.26 -35.91
CA SER A 174 7.32 3.49 -37.35
C SER A 174 6.98 4.93 -37.77
N ILE A 175 7.39 5.90 -36.94
CA ILE A 175 6.94 7.30 -37.03
C ILE A 175 7.22 7.88 -38.43
N ALA A 176 6.18 8.34 -39.11
CA ALA A 176 6.28 8.92 -40.44
C ALA A 176 5.87 10.40 -40.41
N LEU A 177 6.46 11.20 -41.31
CA LEU A 177 6.16 12.63 -41.39
C LEU A 177 4.66 12.91 -41.65
N GLU A 178 3.97 11.99 -42.33
CA GLU A 178 2.54 12.07 -42.62
C GLU A 178 1.62 11.91 -41.41
N ASP A 179 2.15 11.43 -40.28
CA ASP A 179 1.42 11.28 -39.02
C ASP A 179 1.23 12.63 -38.29
N PHE A 180 2.02 13.65 -38.67
CA PHE A 180 2.02 14.94 -37.98
C PHE A 180 1.15 15.99 -38.66
N GLY A 181 0.35 16.68 -37.85
CA GLY A 181 -0.20 17.98 -38.20
C GLY A 181 0.92 18.94 -38.61
N PHE A 182 0.66 19.77 -39.62
CA PHE A 182 1.61 20.78 -40.13
C PHE A 182 2.87 20.24 -40.80
N ALA A 183 2.93 18.95 -41.16
CA ALA A 183 3.99 18.40 -42.02
C ALA A 183 4.22 19.22 -43.31
N ASN A 184 3.13 19.73 -43.90
CA ASN A 184 3.19 20.57 -45.11
C ASN A 184 3.71 22.00 -44.86
N GLU A 185 3.91 22.40 -43.60
CA GLU A 185 4.45 23.71 -43.19
C GLU A 185 5.97 23.65 -42.92
N GLY A 186 6.57 22.50 -43.21
CA GLY A 186 8.01 22.31 -43.27
C GLY A 186 8.62 21.65 -42.04
N PHE A 187 7.82 21.21 -41.05
CA PHE A 187 8.30 20.39 -39.93
C PHE A 187 9.20 19.26 -40.43
N ASP A 188 10.38 19.11 -39.82
CA ASP A 188 11.43 18.20 -40.25
C ASP A 188 11.66 17.09 -39.23
N LEU A 189 11.13 15.90 -39.52
CA LEU A 189 11.27 14.71 -38.68
C LEU A 189 12.72 14.21 -38.57
N THR A 190 13.60 14.63 -39.48
CA THR A 190 15.02 14.25 -39.47
C THR A 190 15.87 15.12 -38.55
N ALA A 191 15.26 16.14 -37.92
CA ALA A 191 15.96 17.13 -37.13
C ALA A 191 15.23 17.51 -35.82
N ILE A 192 14.71 16.52 -35.09
CA ILE A 192 13.99 16.74 -33.84
C ILE A 192 14.97 17.10 -32.72
N ASN A 193 14.64 18.11 -31.92
CA ASN A 193 15.45 18.55 -30.78
C ASN A 193 14.68 18.56 -29.45
N ARG A 194 13.38 18.28 -29.46
CA ARG A 194 12.53 18.29 -28.26
C ARG A 194 11.33 17.39 -28.42
N MET A 195 10.88 16.85 -27.30
CA MET A 195 9.61 16.15 -27.17
C MET A 195 8.81 16.71 -26.00
N GLY A 196 7.50 16.50 -26.03
CA GLY A 196 6.66 16.81 -24.89
C GLY A 196 5.22 16.40 -25.08
N VAL A 197 4.41 16.79 -24.11
CA VAL A 197 2.97 16.67 -24.13
C VAL A 197 2.35 18.06 -23.99
N GLN A 198 1.34 18.34 -24.81
CA GLN A 198 0.47 19.49 -24.66
C GLN A 198 -0.82 19.04 -23.99
N ILE A 199 -1.21 19.72 -22.92
CA ILE A 199 -2.45 19.51 -22.17
C ILE A 199 -3.32 20.77 -22.24
N GLN A 200 -4.64 20.59 -22.28
CA GLN A 200 -5.59 21.70 -22.41
C GLN A 200 -6.63 21.69 -21.28
N SER A 201 -6.85 22.86 -20.69
CA SER A 201 -7.93 23.08 -19.72
C SER A 201 -9.32 22.85 -20.33
N ALA A 202 -10.31 22.54 -19.50
CA ALA A 202 -11.72 22.50 -19.86
C ALA A 202 -12.58 23.34 -18.90
N GLU A 203 -13.88 23.51 -19.24
CA GLU A 203 -14.85 24.07 -18.30
C GLU A 203 -14.93 23.17 -17.05
N GLY A 204 -14.73 23.76 -15.87
CA GLY A 204 -14.73 23.04 -14.59
C GLY A 204 -13.34 22.78 -14.00
N PHE A 205 -12.25 23.03 -14.74
CA PHE A 205 -10.89 22.78 -14.24
C PHE A 205 -10.27 23.95 -13.47
N LEU A 206 -10.88 25.14 -13.52
CA LEU A 206 -10.33 26.38 -12.94
C LEU A 206 -10.15 26.34 -11.41
N ASP A 207 -10.92 25.50 -10.72
CA ASP A 207 -10.90 25.38 -9.27
C ASP A 207 -10.18 24.09 -8.81
N LEU A 208 -9.58 23.33 -9.74
CA LEU A 208 -8.88 22.08 -9.44
C LEU A 208 -7.40 22.36 -9.21
N ASN A 209 -6.85 21.77 -8.13
CA ASN A 209 -5.42 21.83 -7.79
C ASN A 209 -4.77 20.44 -7.82
N ASP A 210 -5.43 19.46 -8.43
CA ASP A 210 -4.89 18.10 -8.51
C ASP A 210 -3.72 18.03 -9.49
N THR A 211 -2.82 17.07 -9.23
CA THR A 211 -1.56 16.91 -9.94
C THR A 211 -1.65 15.78 -10.97
N LEU A 212 -1.12 16.02 -12.16
CA LEU A 212 -0.90 15.02 -13.20
C LEU A 212 0.50 14.41 -13.01
N HIS A 213 0.76 13.22 -13.56
CA HIS A 213 2.11 12.64 -13.57
C HIS A 213 2.56 12.31 -14.98
N ILE A 214 3.82 12.61 -15.32
CA ILE A 214 4.46 12.15 -16.55
C ILE A 214 5.51 11.10 -16.18
N ASP A 215 5.50 9.97 -16.90
CA ASP A 215 6.48 8.89 -16.76
C ASP A 215 6.85 8.27 -18.12
N ASP A 216 7.91 7.48 -18.15
CA ASP A 216 8.40 6.70 -19.30
C ASP A 216 8.49 7.52 -20.60
N ALA A 217 9.05 8.72 -20.51
CA ALA A 217 9.29 9.56 -21.68
C ALA A 217 10.52 9.01 -22.42
N ILE A 218 10.25 8.34 -23.54
CA ILE A 218 11.26 7.57 -24.28
C ILE A 218 11.18 7.90 -25.76
N ILE A 219 12.35 8.10 -26.39
CA ILE A 219 12.48 8.26 -27.84
C ILE A 219 13.70 7.48 -28.33
N SER A 220 13.53 6.74 -29.42
CA SER A 220 14.60 5.97 -30.06
C SER A 220 14.48 5.99 -31.59
N SER A 221 15.59 5.71 -32.27
CA SER A 221 15.63 5.50 -33.72
C SER A 221 14.90 4.25 -34.18
N GLU A 222 14.69 3.31 -33.27
CA GLU A 222 14.07 2.01 -33.53
C GLU A 222 13.09 1.65 -32.42
N ALA A 223 12.16 0.74 -32.70
CA ALA A 223 11.24 0.23 -31.70
C ALA A 223 12.01 -0.45 -30.57
N ILE A 224 11.72 -0.04 -29.33
CA ILE A 224 12.27 -0.66 -28.13
C ILE A 224 11.14 -1.20 -27.27
N THR A 225 11.41 -2.31 -26.59
CA THR A 225 10.48 -2.83 -25.60
C THR A 225 10.57 -1.93 -24.37
N VAL A 226 9.50 -1.17 -24.13
CA VAL A 226 9.30 -0.50 -22.85
C VAL A 226 8.72 -1.55 -21.92
N GLU A 227 9.46 -1.92 -20.88
CA GLU A 227 8.86 -2.68 -19.79
C GLU A 227 7.78 -1.77 -19.19
N GLU A 228 6.52 -2.19 -19.25
CA GLU A 228 5.48 -1.48 -18.52
C GLU A 228 5.93 -1.45 -17.06
N LYS A 229 6.23 -0.25 -16.55
CA LYS A 229 6.33 -0.07 -15.12
C LYS A 229 5.00 -0.60 -14.57
N PRO A 230 5.02 -1.58 -13.64
CA PRO A 230 3.80 -1.91 -12.93
C PRO A 230 3.28 -0.59 -12.41
N VAL A 231 2.00 -0.27 -12.68
CA VAL A 231 1.32 0.91 -12.11
C VAL A 231 1.78 0.97 -10.67
N MET A 232 2.71 1.88 -10.38
CA MET A 232 3.32 1.89 -9.06
C MET A 232 2.12 2.17 -8.16
N PRO A 233 1.79 1.26 -7.24
CA PRO A 233 0.82 1.61 -6.23
C PRO A 233 1.27 2.95 -5.71
N VAL A 234 0.37 3.94 -5.66
CA VAL A 234 0.65 5.20 -4.97
C VAL A 234 1.44 4.81 -3.74
N THR A 235 2.74 5.15 -3.68
CA THR A 235 3.55 4.80 -2.52
C THR A 235 3.07 5.75 -1.44
N LEU A 236 1.93 5.42 -0.87
CA LEU A 236 1.45 6.02 0.34
C LEU A 236 2.54 5.68 1.32
N GLU A 237 3.17 6.69 1.90
CA GLU A 237 4.01 6.45 3.07
C GLU A 237 3.22 5.55 4.00
N PRO A 238 3.87 4.52 4.59
CA PRO A 238 3.21 3.66 5.56
C PRO A 238 2.43 4.55 6.51
N LEU A 239 1.13 4.28 6.62
CA LEU A 239 0.30 5.03 7.54
C LEU A 239 1.01 4.97 8.90
N ALA A 240 1.08 6.11 9.57
CA ALA A 240 1.65 6.15 10.91
C ALA A 240 0.92 5.09 11.76
N THR A 241 1.56 4.63 12.83
CA THR A 241 0.82 3.82 13.79
C THR A 241 -0.10 4.76 14.54
N GLY A 242 -1.35 4.86 14.08
CA GLY A 242 -2.44 5.48 14.82
C GLY A 242 -2.72 4.72 16.11
N ASP A 243 -3.70 5.16 16.88
CA ASP A 243 -4.07 4.51 18.14
C ASP A 243 -4.45 3.03 17.93
N GLU A 244 -4.92 2.67 16.73
CA GLU A 244 -4.98 1.30 16.25
C GLU A 244 -4.49 1.15 14.80
N SER A 245 -3.92 -0.01 14.48
CA SER A 245 -3.49 -0.33 13.12
C SER A 245 -3.61 -1.81 12.78
N PHE A 246 -3.85 -2.08 11.49
CA PHE A 246 -3.86 -3.40 10.86
C PHE A 246 -2.97 -3.34 9.62
N THR A 247 -2.00 -4.25 9.51
CA THR A 247 -0.99 -4.28 8.44
C THR A 247 -1.03 -5.55 7.60
N PHE A 248 -1.73 -6.60 8.07
CA PHE A 248 -1.93 -7.85 7.34
C PHE A 248 -0.65 -8.57 6.86
N ASP A 249 0.51 -8.31 7.48
CA ASP A 249 1.79 -8.89 7.04
C ASP A 249 1.82 -10.43 7.13
N SER A 250 1.10 -11.01 8.09
CA SER A 250 1.17 -12.45 8.41
C SER A 250 -0.15 -13.20 8.29
N ASP A 251 -1.29 -12.51 8.45
CA ASP A 251 -2.63 -13.08 8.39
C ASP A 251 -3.70 -11.99 8.21
N VAL A 252 -4.99 -12.36 8.32
CA VAL A 252 -6.12 -11.42 8.23
C VAL A 252 -6.36 -10.62 9.52
N GLN A 253 -5.59 -10.81 10.58
CA GLN A 253 -5.69 -10.06 11.85
C GLN A 253 -7.11 -9.97 12.42
N GLY A 254 -7.85 -11.08 12.37
CA GLY A 254 -9.24 -11.17 12.87
C GLY A 254 -10.30 -10.56 11.95
N TRP A 255 -9.92 -10.05 10.78
CA TRP A 255 -10.87 -9.59 9.78
C TRP A 255 -11.65 -10.75 9.17
N SER A 256 -12.93 -10.51 8.91
CA SER A 256 -13.86 -11.51 8.39
C SER A 256 -14.88 -10.89 7.43
N ASN A 257 -15.58 -11.75 6.70
CA ASN A 257 -16.66 -11.31 5.83
C ASN A 257 -17.86 -10.82 6.66
N ASP A 258 -18.31 -9.58 6.43
CA ASP A 258 -19.53 -8.97 7.01
C ASP A 258 -20.68 -8.87 5.99
N GLY A 259 -20.44 -9.28 4.75
CA GLY A 259 -21.42 -9.29 3.67
C GLY A 259 -22.17 -10.62 3.56
N SER A 260 -23.48 -10.55 3.34
CA SER A 260 -24.32 -11.72 3.02
C SER A 260 -24.34 -12.07 1.52
N ALA A 261 -23.53 -11.39 0.70
CA ALA A 261 -23.44 -11.56 -0.75
C ALA A 261 -22.58 -12.75 -1.19
N GLY A 262 -22.12 -13.62 -0.29
CA GLY A 262 -21.27 -14.76 -0.68
C GLY A 262 -19.80 -14.41 -0.95
N SER A 263 -19.41 -13.16 -0.72
CA SER A 263 -18.01 -12.72 -0.76
C SER A 263 -17.11 -13.52 0.19
N ALA A 264 -15.82 -13.57 -0.10
CA ALA A 264 -14.83 -14.19 0.76
C ALA A 264 -13.80 -13.17 1.25
N VAL A 265 -13.26 -13.42 2.44
CA VAL A 265 -12.14 -12.68 3.01
C VAL A 265 -11.01 -13.67 3.28
N SER A 266 -9.82 -13.38 2.79
CA SER A 266 -8.62 -14.22 2.95
C SER A 266 -7.37 -13.35 3.08
N HIS A 267 -6.21 -13.99 3.28
CA HIS A 267 -4.91 -13.32 3.31
C HIS A 267 -4.14 -13.61 2.03
N ASP A 268 -3.47 -12.60 1.49
CA ASP A 268 -2.48 -12.73 0.43
C ASP A 268 -1.09 -12.54 1.06
N ALA A 269 -0.31 -13.62 1.12
CA ALA A 269 1.00 -13.63 1.73
C ALA A 269 2.07 -12.94 0.87
N ASP A 270 1.88 -12.87 -0.45
CA ASP A 270 2.83 -12.23 -1.36
C ASP A 270 2.62 -10.71 -1.34
N ALA A 271 1.37 -10.26 -1.24
CA ALA A 271 1.03 -8.84 -1.14
C ALA A 271 1.04 -8.30 0.29
N GLY A 272 1.08 -9.16 1.33
CA GLY A 272 0.95 -8.76 2.73
C GLY A 272 -0.37 -8.06 3.01
N ALA A 273 -1.48 -8.58 2.47
CA ALA A 273 -2.74 -7.85 2.40
C ALA A 273 -3.96 -8.71 2.75
N LEU A 274 -5.02 -8.05 3.22
CA LEU A 274 -6.34 -8.62 3.30
C LEU A 274 -6.96 -8.66 1.89
N VAL A 275 -7.48 -9.81 1.48
CA VAL A 275 -8.16 -10.00 0.21
C VAL A 275 -9.67 -9.98 0.42
N ILE A 276 -10.38 -9.18 -0.38
CA ILE A 276 -11.83 -9.23 -0.52
C ILE A 276 -12.12 -9.82 -1.89
N THR A 277 -12.64 -11.05 -1.94
CA THR A 277 -13.15 -11.66 -3.17
C THR A 277 -14.63 -11.34 -3.30
N PRO A 278 -15.03 -10.47 -4.25
CA PRO A 278 -16.42 -10.11 -4.42
C PRO A 278 -17.22 -11.22 -5.12
N ASP A 279 -18.52 -11.27 -4.82
CA ASP A 279 -19.50 -12.06 -5.53
C ASP A 279 -20.61 -11.12 -5.99
N TRP A 280 -20.41 -10.55 -7.19
CA TRP A 280 -21.31 -9.55 -7.75
C TRP A 280 -22.64 -10.12 -8.24
N ASP A 281 -22.72 -11.42 -8.51
CA ASP A 281 -23.96 -12.10 -8.91
C ASP A 281 -24.98 -12.12 -7.76
N ASN A 282 -24.48 -12.16 -6.52
CA ASN A 282 -25.29 -12.13 -5.30
C ASN A 282 -25.30 -10.76 -4.61
N ALA A 283 -24.61 -9.77 -5.18
CA ALA A 283 -24.57 -8.42 -4.66
C ALA A 283 -25.81 -7.61 -5.09
N ASP A 284 -26.32 -6.76 -4.20
CA ASP A 284 -27.42 -5.85 -4.48
C ASP A 284 -27.27 -4.49 -3.77
N GLU A 285 -28.11 -3.54 -4.19
CA GLU A 285 -28.18 -2.21 -3.58
C GLU A 285 -28.86 -2.22 -2.19
N GLY A 286 -29.47 -3.34 -1.80
CA GLY A 286 -30.26 -3.50 -0.57
C GLY A 286 -29.45 -3.86 0.68
N GLY A 287 -28.12 -3.94 0.57
CA GLY A 287 -27.20 -4.20 1.67
C GLY A 287 -26.36 -5.47 1.50
N ASN A 288 -26.67 -6.27 0.49
CA ASN A 288 -25.90 -7.45 0.12
C ASN A 288 -24.71 -7.00 -0.73
N ARG A 289 -23.62 -6.54 -0.13
CA ARG A 289 -22.41 -6.17 -0.89
C ARG A 289 -21.18 -6.94 -0.39
N PRO A 290 -20.10 -7.03 -1.18
CA PRO A 290 -18.82 -7.52 -0.68
C PRO A 290 -18.31 -6.62 0.45
N LYS A 291 -18.06 -7.19 1.62
CA LYS A 291 -17.59 -6.45 2.81
C LYS A 291 -16.60 -7.25 3.60
N ALA A 292 -15.63 -6.54 4.18
CA ALA A 292 -14.76 -7.08 5.21
C ALA A 292 -14.84 -6.19 6.45
N MET A 293 -14.68 -6.82 7.62
CA MET A 293 -14.74 -6.14 8.90
C MET A 293 -13.73 -6.73 9.88
N GLY A 294 -13.02 -5.85 10.57
CA GLY A 294 -12.19 -6.14 11.73
C GLY A 294 -12.82 -5.65 13.05
N VAL A 295 -12.25 -6.11 14.15
CA VAL A 295 -12.63 -5.68 15.50
C VAL A 295 -11.49 -4.85 16.07
N THR A 296 -11.83 -3.67 16.60
CA THR A 296 -10.90 -2.74 17.23
C THR A 296 -10.82 -2.97 18.74
N THR A 297 -9.71 -2.56 19.35
CA THR A 297 -9.49 -2.68 20.80
C THR A 297 -10.18 -1.57 21.61
N ASN A 298 -10.45 -0.44 20.97
CA ASN A 298 -11.04 0.78 21.51
C ASN A 298 -12.37 1.09 20.82
N VAL A 299 -13.14 1.97 21.45
CA VAL A 299 -14.33 2.56 20.84
C VAL A 299 -13.88 3.62 19.84
N ILE A 300 -14.18 3.40 18.56
CA ILE A 300 -13.75 4.22 17.42
C ILE A 300 -14.82 5.24 16.98
N SER A 301 -15.69 5.66 17.92
CA SER A 301 -16.61 6.77 17.69
C SER A 301 -15.83 8.07 17.47
N ASN A 302 -16.18 8.84 16.43
CA ASN A 302 -15.51 10.09 16.10
C ASN A 302 -14.00 9.96 15.81
N ALA A 303 -13.54 8.76 15.48
CA ALA A 303 -12.17 8.50 15.05
C ALA A 303 -11.95 8.88 13.58
N THR A 304 -10.74 9.26 13.23
CA THR A 304 -10.30 9.32 11.82
C THR A 304 -9.80 7.94 11.43
N VAL A 305 -10.37 7.36 10.38
CA VAL A 305 -9.93 6.08 9.83
C VAL A 305 -9.27 6.30 8.49
N ARG A 306 -8.10 5.69 8.29
CA ARG A 306 -7.35 5.72 7.03
C ARG A 306 -7.13 4.29 6.55
N MET A 307 -7.38 4.01 5.27
CA MET A 307 -7.21 2.67 4.69
C MET A 307 -6.48 2.76 3.36
N ILE A 308 -5.57 1.81 3.11
CA ILE A 308 -4.96 1.62 1.80
C ILE A 308 -5.69 0.50 1.07
N VAL A 309 -6.41 0.85 0.01
CA VAL A 309 -7.22 -0.07 -0.79
C VAL A 309 -6.64 -0.20 -2.19
N THR A 310 -6.26 -1.41 -2.58
CA THR A 310 -5.76 -1.71 -3.94
C THR A 310 -6.90 -2.21 -4.82
N LEU A 311 -7.08 -1.56 -5.98
CA LEU A 311 -8.09 -1.91 -6.99
C LEU A 311 -7.43 -2.22 -8.33
N THR A 312 -8.03 -3.10 -9.13
CA THR A 312 -7.60 -3.32 -10.52
C THR A 312 -8.12 -2.22 -11.44
N GLU A 313 -7.48 -2.04 -12.60
CA GLU A 313 -7.95 -1.12 -13.64
C GLU A 313 -9.39 -1.42 -14.07
N ALA A 314 -9.70 -2.69 -14.34
CA ALA A 314 -11.04 -3.12 -14.73
C ALA A 314 -12.10 -2.84 -13.64
N GLN A 315 -11.73 -2.89 -12.35
CA GLN A 315 -12.64 -2.51 -11.26
C GLN A 315 -12.94 -1.02 -11.25
N VAL A 316 -11.92 -0.18 -11.44
CA VAL A 316 -12.04 1.28 -11.47
C VAL A 316 -12.83 1.74 -12.69
N GLU A 317 -12.48 1.27 -13.88
CA GLU A 317 -13.21 1.53 -15.13
C GLU A 317 -14.63 0.98 -15.08
N GLY A 318 -14.81 -0.14 -14.38
CA GLY A 318 -16.11 -0.72 -14.07
C GLY A 318 -17.01 0.17 -13.23
N GLY A 319 -16.49 1.23 -12.60
CA GLY A 319 -17.24 2.16 -11.75
C GLY A 319 -17.34 1.72 -10.29
N MET A 320 -16.33 1.00 -9.79
CA MET A 320 -16.29 0.58 -8.39
C MET A 320 -16.26 1.76 -7.42
N GLY A 321 -17.04 1.65 -6.36
CA GLY A 321 -16.94 2.52 -5.20
C GLY A 321 -16.41 1.78 -3.96
N VAL A 322 -15.79 2.53 -3.06
CA VAL A 322 -15.34 2.03 -1.74
C VAL A 322 -16.07 2.80 -0.65
N GLN A 323 -16.61 2.09 0.33
CA GLN A 323 -17.37 2.69 1.43
C GLN A 323 -16.88 2.15 2.79
N PRO A 324 -16.11 2.93 3.55
CA PRO A 324 -15.74 2.59 4.92
C PRO A 324 -16.94 2.76 5.86
N TYR A 325 -16.96 2.02 6.97
CA TYR A 325 -18.03 2.09 7.96
C TYR A 325 -17.61 1.56 9.32
N ILE A 326 -18.23 2.06 10.38
CA ILE A 326 -18.11 1.49 11.74
C ILE A 326 -19.37 0.71 12.13
N GLN A 327 -19.24 -0.21 13.07
CA GLN A 327 -20.35 -0.99 13.63
C GLN A 327 -20.23 -1.14 15.14
N GLN A 328 -21.38 -1.19 15.82
CA GLN A 328 -21.44 -1.56 17.24
C GLN A 328 -20.90 -2.96 17.48
N ASN A 329 -20.16 -3.15 18.57
CA ASN A 329 -19.61 -4.45 18.92
C ASN A 329 -20.64 -5.37 19.60
N SER A 330 -21.70 -4.80 20.15
CA SER A 330 -22.78 -5.52 20.81
C SER A 330 -24.17 -4.94 20.52
N GLY A 331 -25.22 -5.62 20.97
CA GLY A 331 -26.60 -5.17 20.82
C GLY A 331 -27.17 -5.43 19.42
N SER A 332 -27.61 -4.37 18.73
CA SER A 332 -28.26 -4.47 17.41
C SER A 332 -27.29 -4.46 16.23
N TYR A 333 -25.97 -4.38 16.47
CA TYR A 333 -24.94 -4.29 15.43
C TYR A 333 -25.24 -3.17 14.42
N THR A 334 -25.68 -2.02 14.94
CA THR A 334 -25.99 -0.86 14.11
C THR A 334 -24.73 -0.43 13.38
N GLN A 335 -24.84 -0.17 12.08
CA GLN A 335 -23.75 0.29 11.24
C GLN A 335 -23.89 1.79 10.96
N ALA A 336 -22.78 2.52 11.00
CA ALA A 336 -22.70 3.88 10.50
C ALA A 336 -21.75 3.91 9.30
N PHE A 337 -22.31 4.15 8.12
CA PHE A 337 -21.57 4.16 6.87
C PHE A 337 -21.02 5.55 6.56
N GLY A 338 -19.77 5.59 6.09
CA GLY A 338 -19.19 6.75 5.45
C GLY A 338 -19.78 7.02 4.06
N PRO A 339 -19.31 8.09 3.38
CA PRO A 339 -19.64 8.33 1.99
C PRO A 339 -19.15 7.17 1.11
N ILE A 340 -19.86 6.93 0.01
CA ILE A 340 -19.35 6.05 -1.05
C ILE A 340 -18.35 6.88 -1.85
N ILE A 341 -17.10 6.43 -1.88
CA ILE A 341 -16.02 7.05 -2.63
C ILE A 341 -16.01 6.40 -4.01
N THR A 342 -16.39 7.15 -5.02
CA THR A 342 -16.29 6.75 -6.45
C THR A 342 -15.33 7.66 -7.21
N ASP A 343 -15.11 8.87 -6.70
CA ASP A 343 -14.34 9.91 -7.36
C ASP A 343 -12.90 9.86 -6.83
N GLY A 344 -11.92 9.96 -7.73
CA GLY A 344 -10.50 9.92 -7.38
C GLY A 344 -9.89 8.53 -7.21
N LEU A 345 -10.68 7.45 -7.33
CA LEU A 345 -10.15 6.08 -7.33
C LEU A 345 -9.37 5.79 -8.60
N VAL A 346 -8.21 5.15 -8.46
CA VAL A 346 -7.32 4.74 -9.56
C VAL A 346 -6.88 3.29 -9.40
N ALA A 347 -6.42 2.70 -10.50
CA ALA A 347 -5.82 1.36 -10.46
C ALA A 347 -4.58 1.39 -9.54
N GLY A 348 -4.39 0.34 -8.75
CA GLY A 348 -3.37 0.30 -7.70
C GLY A 348 -3.90 0.79 -6.36
N ASP A 349 -3.01 1.32 -5.52
CA ASP A 349 -3.31 1.70 -4.13
C ASP A 349 -4.04 3.04 -4.03
N ASN A 350 -5.05 3.11 -3.17
CA ASN A 350 -5.88 4.27 -2.92
C ASN A 350 -5.94 4.55 -1.42
N LEU A 351 -5.67 5.79 -1.00
CA LEU A 351 -5.88 6.23 0.37
C LEU A 351 -7.35 6.62 0.58
N VAL A 352 -8.04 5.84 1.41
CA VAL A 352 -9.41 6.10 1.83
C VAL A 352 -9.41 6.67 3.24
N THR A 353 -9.78 7.94 3.38
CA THR A 353 -9.94 8.61 4.68
C THR A 353 -11.41 8.78 5.03
N TYR A 354 -11.75 8.45 6.27
CA TYR A 354 -13.11 8.47 6.78
C TYR A 354 -13.16 9.00 8.21
N GLU A 355 -13.91 10.08 8.40
CA GLU A 355 -14.26 10.58 9.72
C GLU A 355 -15.45 9.77 10.25
N ALA A 356 -15.17 8.89 11.21
CA ALA A 356 -16.17 8.06 11.86
C ALA A 356 -17.20 8.95 12.58
N GLY A 357 -18.48 8.60 12.46
CA GLY A 357 -19.54 9.31 13.18
C GLY A 357 -19.58 8.94 14.66
N GLU A 358 -20.44 9.62 15.42
CA GLU A 358 -20.77 9.20 16.78
C GLU A 358 -21.63 7.92 16.72
N LEU A 359 -21.12 6.82 17.28
CA LEU A 359 -21.85 5.56 17.38
C LEU A 359 -21.44 4.80 18.65
N ALA A 360 -22.30 4.80 19.65
CA ALA A 360 -22.01 4.13 20.93
C ALA A 360 -21.62 2.66 20.74
N ASP A 361 -20.56 2.23 21.45
CA ASP A 361 -20.00 0.88 21.37
C ASP A 361 -19.47 0.49 19.97
N ALA A 362 -19.14 1.48 19.12
CA ALA A 362 -18.49 1.20 17.85
C ALA A 362 -17.07 0.69 18.09
N MET A 363 -16.86 -0.63 18.01
CA MET A 363 -15.52 -1.24 18.08
C MET A 363 -15.27 -2.18 16.90
N ARG A 364 -15.91 -1.89 15.77
CA ARG A 364 -15.77 -2.68 14.55
C ARG A 364 -15.60 -1.73 13.40
N ILE A 365 -14.57 -1.94 12.61
CA ILE A 365 -14.26 -1.16 11.42
C ILE A 365 -14.40 -2.06 10.21
N GLY A 366 -15.02 -1.57 9.15
CA GLY A 366 -15.18 -2.32 7.93
C GLY A 366 -15.08 -1.46 6.69
N VAL A 367 -14.95 -2.16 5.57
CA VAL A 367 -14.96 -1.60 4.22
C VAL A 367 -15.91 -2.40 3.35
N GLN A 368 -16.70 -1.69 2.57
CA GLN A 368 -17.69 -2.23 1.65
C GLN A 368 -17.33 -1.83 0.23
N LEU A 369 -17.25 -2.81 -0.67
CA LEU A 369 -17.16 -2.56 -2.11
C LEU A 369 -18.56 -2.26 -2.65
N VAL A 370 -18.67 -1.24 -3.48
CA VAL A 370 -19.93 -0.69 -3.97
C VAL A 370 -19.98 -0.79 -5.48
N GLY A 371 -20.96 -1.55 -5.98
CA GLY A 371 -21.34 -1.56 -7.39
C GLY A 371 -22.70 -0.87 -7.62
N PRO A 372 -23.34 -1.10 -8.77
CA PRO A 372 -22.96 -2.07 -9.80
C PRO A 372 -21.68 -1.66 -10.54
N ILE A 373 -20.85 -2.65 -10.90
CA ILE A 373 -19.70 -2.44 -11.78
C ILE A 373 -19.91 -3.12 -13.13
N THR A 374 -19.40 -2.52 -14.21
CA THR A 374 -19.52 -3.08 -15.57
C THR A 374 -18.35 -3.98 -15.97
N GLU A 375 -17.21 -3.84 -15.30
CA GLU A 375 -15.95 -4.56 -15.54
C GLU A 375 -15.32 -4.97 -14.21
N GLY A 376 -14.30 -5.85 -14.22
CA GLY A 376 -13.63 -6.30 -12.99
C GLY A 376 -14.48 -7.21 -12.07
N LEU A 377 -15.53 -7.85 -12.61
CA LEU A 377 -16.47 -8.69 -11.84
C LEU A 377 -15.83 -9.92 -11.17
N GLY A 378 -14.68 -10.38 -11.67
CA GLY A 378 -13.94 -11.51 -11.10
C GLY A 378 -12.76 -11.09 -10.24
N ASP A 379 -12.44 -9.80 -10.20
CA ASP A 379 -11.20 -9.30 -9.62
C ASP A 379 -11.36 -9.14 -8.11
N VAL A 380 -10.27 -9.35 -7.38
CA VAL A 380 -10.20 -9.13 -5.93
C VAL A 380 -9.84 -7.69 -5.63
N ALA A 381 -10.27 -7.18 -4.48
CA ALA A 381 -9.73 -5.93 -3.92
C ALA A 381 -8.80 -6.29 -2.74
N LEU A 382 -7.72 -5.54 -2.57
CA LEU A 382 -6.78 -5.74 -1.46
C LEU A 382 -6.90 -4.59 -0.47
N ILE A 383 -6.76 -4.88 0.82
CA ILE A 383 -6.54 -3.88 1.87
C ILE A 383 -5.16 -4.13 2.46
N LYS A 384 -4.24 -3.19 2.24
CA LYS A 384 -2.85 -3.32 2.71
C LYS A 384 -2.66 -2.80 4.12
N GLN A 385 -3.37 -1.74 4.48
CA GLN A 385 -3.26 -1.15 5.80
C GLN A 385 -4.57 -0.48 6.21
N VAL A 386 -4.88 -0.52 7.50
CA VAL A 386 -5.94 0.27 8.13
C VAL A 386 -5.36 0.92 9.38
N GLU A 387 -5.54 2.22 9.53
CA GLU A 387 -5.15 3.01 10.69
C GLU A 387 -6.38 3.70 11.27
N VAL A 388 -6.45 3.77 12.59
CA VAL A 388 -7.49 4.50 13.31
C VAL A 388 -6.84 5.45 14.29
N ASP A 389 -7.09 6.74 14.10
CA ASP A 389 -6.73 7.81 15.02
C ASP A 389 -7.94 8.17 15.87
N LEU A 390 -7.84 8.02 17.18
CA LEU A 390 -8.87 8.47 18.09
C LEU A 390 -8.80 10.00 18.22
N PRO A 391 -9.93 10.68 18.45
CA PRO A 391 -9.94 12.14 18.57
C PRO A 391 -9.13 12.60 19.80
N GLY A 392 -7.91 13.08 19.54
CA GLY A 392 -6.96 13.78 20.40
C GLY A 392 -7.11 13.70 21.93
N THR A 393 -6.36 12.80 22.55
CA THR A 393 -5.65 13.11 23.80
C THR A 393 -4.35 13.84 23.45
N GLY A 394 -4.42 15.17 23.35
CA GLY A 394 -3.24 16.02 23.17
C GLY A 394 -2.22 15.80 24.29
N GLY A 395 -0.95 15.64 23.90
CA GLY A 395 0.11 15.10 24.74
C GLY A 395 0.56 15.94 25.94
N ASP A 396 1.37 15.30 26.79
CA ASP A 396 2.47 15.88 27.55
C ASP A 396 3.37 14.73 28.04
N GLU A 397 4.66 15.04 28.13
CA GLU A 397 5.80 14.13 28.38
C GLU A 397 5.68 13.21 29.62
N GLU A 398 6.16 11.98 29.41
CA GLU A 398 6.59 10.93 30.35
C GLU A 398 6.93 11.32 31.80
N PRO A 399 6.70 10.36 32.70
CA PRO A 399 7.82 9.82 33.46
C PRO A 399 7.85 8.29 33.49
N SER A 400 8.91 7.69 32.94
CA SER A 400 9.19 6.25 33.04
C SER A 400 9.23 5.74 34.49
N LEU A 401 8.47 4.69 34.79
CA LEU A 401 8.71 3.77 35.91
C LEU A 401 9.27 2.46 35.35
N ASP A 402 10.41 2.01 35.89
CA ASP A 402 11.12 0.79 35.44
C ASP A 402 10.20 -0.45 35.41
N PRO A 403 10.13 -1.20 34.30
CA PRO A 403 9.41 -2.47 34.25
C PRO A 403 10.21 -3.59 34.92
N LEU A 404 9.52 -4.39 35.75
CA LEU A 404 9.93 -5.76 36.07
C LEU A 404 9.91 -6.60 34.78
N THR A 405 10.77 -7.61 34.72
CA THR A 405 11.03 -8.45 33.55
C THR A 405 9.75 -8.99 32.91
N THR A 406 9.48 -8.56 31.66
CA THR A 406 8.37 -8.90 30.78
C THR A 406 8.09 -10.41 30.68
N GLY A 407 6.85 -10.82 30.96
CA GLY A 407 6.28 -12.07 30.45
C GLY A 407 6.08 -12.03 28.93
N ASP A 408 5.70 -13.16 28.33
CA ASP A 408 5.55 -13.31 26.87
C ASP A 408 4.42 -12.45 26.29
N GLU A 409 3.37 -12.20 27.09
CA GLU A 409 2.39 -11.13 26.85
C GLU A 409 2.22 -10.30 28.14
N SER A 410 2.10 -8.99 28.01
CA SER A 410 1.95 -8.06 29.14
C SER A 410 0.90 -7.01 28.84
N PHE A 411 0.08 -6.73 29.84
CA PHE A 411 -0.95 -5.71 29.86
C PHE A 411 -0.61 -4.71 30.95
N THR A 412 -0.46 -3.43 30.61
CA THR A 412 -0.03 -2.37 31.54
C THR A 412 -1.09 -1.31 31.78
N PHE A 413 -2.10 -1.26 30.91
CA PHE A 413 -3.17 -0.28 30.91
C PHE A 413 -2.67 1.16 30.93
N ALA A 414 -1.52 1.42 30.29
CA ALA A 414 -0.91 2.74 30.27
C ALA A 414 -1.72 3.73 29.43
N SER A 415 -2.32 3.26 28.34
CA SER A 415 -3.06 4.09 27.37
C SER A 415 -4.53 3.69 27.19
N GLY A 416 -4.99 2.60 27.81
CA GLY A 416 -6.35 2.10 27.61
C GLY A 416 -6.65 0.81 28.36
N VAL A 417 -7.75 0.16 27.99
CA VAL A 417 -8.15 -1.14 28.58
C VAL A 417 -7.51 -2.34 27.89
N GLU A 418 -6.73 -2.14 26.82
CA GLU A 418 -5.94 -3.16 26.13
C GLU A 418 -6.74 -4.44 25.79
N GLY A 419 -7.96 -4.27 25.26
CA GLY A 419 -8.84 -5.37 24.87
C GLY A 419 -9.60 -6.04 26.02
N TRP A 420 -9.50 -5.53 27.25
CA TRP A 420 -10.26 -6.04 28.39
C TRP A 420 -11.70 -5.56 28.39
N GLY A 421 -12.63 -6.48 28.68
CA GLY A 421 -14.06 -6.21 28.74
C GLY A 421 -14.77 -6.92 29.87
N VAL A 422 -16.07 -6.65 30.03
CA VAL A 422 -16.92 -7.28 31.05
C VAL A 422 -17.27 -8.72 30.64
N ASP A 423 -17.10 -9.69 31.54
CA ASP A 423 -17.59 -11.07 31.33
C ASP A 423 -18.91 -11.32 32.04
N GLY A 424 -20.01 -11.29 31.29
CA GLY A 424 -21.27 -11.93 31.68
C GLY A 424 -22.05 -11.31 32.84
N SER A 425 -21.61 -10.19 33.43
CA SER A 425 -22.36 -9.51 34.50
C SER A 425 -23.17 -8.32 33.98
N SER A 426 -24.50 -8.38 34.09
CA SER A 426 -25.36 -7.25 33.69
C SER A 426 -25.17 -6.08 34.66
N GLY A 427 -24.64 -4.97 34.16
CA GLY A 427 -24.55 -3.69 34.89
C GLY A 427 -23.15 -3.32 35.40
N SER A 428 -22.20 -4.26 35.47
CA SER A 428 -20.80 -3.90 35.71
C SER A 428 -20.20 -3.25 34.46
N SER A 429 -19.19 -2.40 34.64
CA SER A 429 -18.46 -1.77 33.54
C SER A 429 -16.96 -2.02 33.68
N VAL A 430 -16.25 -1.90 32.56
CA VAL A 430 -14.80 -1.83 32.51
C VAL A 430 -14.45 -0.53 31.81
N SER A 431 -13.52 0.24 32.38
CA SER A 431 -13.04 1.50 31.82
C SER A 431 -11.55 1.68 32.12
N HIS A 432 -10.95 2.74 31.61
CA HIS A 432 -9.54 3.06 31.85
C HIS A 432 -9.43 4.28 32.80
N ASP A 433 -8.59 4.16 33.83
CA ASP A 433 -8.17 5.30 34.66
C ASP A 433 -6.77 5.74 34.24
N ALA A 434 -6.71 6.78 33.42
CA ALA A 434 -5.46 7.34 32.90
C ALA A 434 -4.54 7.93 33.99
N THR A 435 -5.06 8.26 35.18
CA THR A 435 -4.20 8.74 36.29
C THR A 435 -3.54 7.57 37.01
N ALA A 436 -4.22 6.44 37.08
CA ALA A 436 -3.73 5.25 37.74
C ALA A 436 -3.02 4.27 36.79
N GLU A 437 -3.08 4.52 35.47
CA GLU A 437 -2.64 3.59 34.41
C GLU A 437 -3.20 2.20 34.67
N ALA A 438 -4.52 2.13 34.80
CA ALA A 438 -5.18 0.92 35.29
C ALA A 438 -6.51 0.66 34.61
N LEU A 439 -6.78 -0.63 34.43
CA LEU A 439 -8.11 -1.13 34.15
C LEU A 439 -9.01 -0.91 35.37
N VAL A 440 -10.08 -0.18 35.19
CA VAL A 440 -11.11 0.05 36.19
C VAL A 440 -12.20 -0.99 36.02
N ILE A 441 -12.46 -1.77 37.06
CA ILE A 441 -13.64 -2.61 37.13
C ILE A 441 -14.64 -1.90 38.03
N GLU A 442 -15.79 -1.51 37.46
CA GLU A 442 -16.91 -0.91 38.19
C GLU A 442 -17.97 -1.99 38.46
N PRO A 443 -17.95 -2.62 39.65
CA PRO A 443 -18.85 -3.72 39.95
C PRO A 443 -20.29 -3.24 40.22
N ASP A 444 -21.26 -3.86 39.54
CA ASP A 444 -22.67 -3.74 39.93
C ASP A 444 -23.02 -4.74 41.03
N TRP A 445 -22.68 -4.37 42.26
CA TRP A 445 -22.97 -5.17 43.44
C TRP A 445 -24.47 -5.32 43.74
N ALA A 446 -25.34 -4.47 43.19
CA ALA A 446 -26.78 -4.59 43.42
C ALA A 446 -27.39 -5.78 42.65
N ASN A 447 -26.78 -6.12 41.51
CA ASN A 447 -27.17 -7.23 40.67
C ASN A 447 -26.24 -8.44 40.78
N ALA A 448 -25.14 -8.32 41.53
CA ALA A 448 -24.23 -9.42 41.79
C ALA A 448 -24.87 -10.53 42.63
N ASP A 449 -24.84 -11.77 42.13
CA ASP A 449 -25.31 -12.94 42.88
C ASP A 449 -24.28 -14.07 42.93
N GLU A 450 -24.49 -15.00 43.86
CA GLU A 450 -23.66 -16.21 43.96
C GLU A 450 -23.93 -17.21 42.81
N GLY A 451 -24.97 -16.98 42.00
CA GLY A 451 -25.50 -17.89 40.98
C GLY A 451 -24.90 -17.74 39.59
N GLY A 452 -24.06 -16.74 39.35
CA GLY A 452 -23.31 -16.57 38.10
C GLY A 452 -23.13 -15.11 37.67
N ASN A 453 -23.85 -14.17 38.26
CA ASN A 453 -23.82 -12.76 37.87
C ASN A 453 -22.75 -11.95 38.63
N ARG A 454 -21.57 -12.52 38.87
CA ARG A 454 -20.51 -11.82 39.61
C ARG A 454 -19.77 -10.85 38.68
N PRO A 455 -19.32 -9.67 39.16
CA PRO A 455 -18.49 -8.79 38.38
C PRO A 455 -17.22 -9.51 37.92
N LYS A 456 -16.91 -9.38 36.63
CA LYS A 456 -15.74 -9.99 36.01
C LYS A 456 -15.21 -9.06 34.91
N ALA A 457 -13.89 -8.98 34.83
CA ALA A 457 -13.20 -8.47 33.66
C ALA A 457 -12.45 -9.62 32.98
N MET A 458 -12.37 -9.58 31.66
CA MET A 458 -11.71 -10.59 30.82
C MET A 458 -10.87 -9.92 29.75
N GLY A 459 -9.63 -10.36 29.59
CA GLY A 459 -8.80 -10.11 28.42
C GLY A 459 -8.75 -11.32 27.49
N VAL A 460 -8.26 -11.09 26.27
CA VAL A 460 -8.04 -12.13 25.26
C VAL A 460 -6.58 -12.06 24.83
N THR A 461 -5.90 -13.20 24.81
CA THR A 461 -4.53 -13.35 24.29
C THR A 461 -4.56 -13.75 22.82
N THR A 462 -3.49 -13.43 22.09
CA THR A 462 -3.28 -13.94 20.73
C THR A 462 -2.74 -15.38 20.75
N ASN A 463 -1.97 -15.75 21.79
CA ASN A 463 -1.47 -17.10 21.97
C ASN A 463 -2.43 -18.00 22.75
N VAL A 464 -2.30 -19.33 22.55
CA VAL A 464 -2.95 -20.34 23.40
C VAL A 464 -2.22 -20.40 24.75
N ILE A 465 -2.90 -19.99 25.81
CA ILE A 465 -2.39 -19.91 27.18
C ILE A 465 -2.62 -21.18 27.99
N THR A 466 -2.83 -22.33 27.33
CA THR A 466 -3.03 -23.62 28.03
C THR A 466 -1.75 -24.01 28.75
N GLY A 467 -1.79 -24.13 30.08
CA GLY A 467 -0.59 -24.39 30.90
C GLY A 467 0.18 -23.14 31.33
N ALA A 468 -0.12 -21.96 30.76
CA ALA A 468 0.56 -20.71 31.04
C ALA A 468 0.33 -20.23 32.48
N THR A 469 1.21 -19.37 32.99
CA THR A 469 1.02 -18.66 34.26
C THR A 469 0.63 -17.22 33.99
N VAL A 470 -0.54 -16.83 34.49
CA VAL A 470 -1.03 -15.45 34.47
C VAL A 470 -0.78 -14.79 35.82
N ARG A 471 -0.20 -13.59 35.82
CA ARG A 471 -0.02 -12.75 37.01
C ARG A 471 -0.83 -11.47 36.91
N PHE A 472 -1.40 -11.02 38.02
CA PHE A 472 -2.18 -9.77 38.09
C PHE A 472 -1.64 -8.88 39.20
N VAL A 473 -1.59 -7.57 38.96
CA VAL A 473 -1.39 -6.55 40.00
C VAL A 473 -2.72 -5.80 40.18
N VAL A 474 -3.37 -6.00 41.33
CA VAL A 474 -4.70 -5.45 41.62
C VAL A 474 -4.63 -4.50 42.81
N THR A 475 -5.05 -3.25 42.63
CA THR A 475 -5.13 -2.25 43.69
C THR A 475 -6.50 -2.27 44.36
N LEU A 476 -6.50 -2.41 45.68
CA LEU A 476 -7.71 -2.44 46.49
C LEU A 476 -7.71 -1.34 47.55
N THR A 477 -8.86 -0.70 47.77
CA THR A 477 -9.05 0.23 48.89
C THR A 477 -9.34 -0.50 50.20
N GLN A 478 -9.19 0.19 51.34
CA GLN A 478 -9.53 -0.39 52.65
C GLN A 478 -11.00 -0.81 52.74
N ALA A 479 -11.89 -0.11 52.03
CA ALA A 479 -13.31 -0.45 51.97
C ALA A 479 -13.55 -1.84 51.34
N HIS A 480 -12.77 -2.22 50.32
CA HIS A 480 -12.83 -3.56 49.74
C HIS A 480 -12.44 -4.65 50.74
N ILE A 481 -11.38 -4.40 51.52
CA ILE A 481 -10.90 -5.34 52.53
C ILE A 481 -11.92 -5.47 53.67
N ASP A 482 -12.46 -4.36 54.15
CA ASP A 482 -13.47 -4.33 55.21
C ASP A 482 -14.79 -4.99 54.75
N ALA A 483 -15.13 -4.87 53.45
CA ALA A 483 -16.23 -5.58 52.82
C ALA A 483 -15.98 -7.08 52.67
N GLY A 484 -14.75 -7.57 52.86
CA GLY A 484 -14.39 -8.97 52.69
C GLY A 484 -14.32 -9.41 51.23
N LEU A 485 -13.88 -8.51 50.34
CA LEU A 485 -13.63 -8.82 48.94
C LEU A 485 -12.68 -10.01 48.80
N GLN A 486 -13.00 -10.89 47.86
CA GLN A 486 -12.14 -11.95 47.38
C GLN A 486 -11.99 -11.83 45.87
N LEU A 487 -10.85 -12.28 45.37
CA LEU A 487 -10.55 -12.29 43.94
C LEU A 487 -10.38 -13.72 43.47
N GLN A 488 -10.86 -14.02 42.27
CA GLN A 488 -10.69 -15.33 41.64
C GLN A 488 -10.27 -15.17 40.18
N PRO A 489 -9.00 -15.39 39.86
CA PRO A 489 -8.57 -15.46 38.47
C PRO A 489 -9.17 -16.68 37.78
N TYR A 490 -9.41 -16.61 36.49
CA TYR A 490 -9.97 -17.70 35.69
C TYR A 490 -9.44 -17.65 34.24
N ALA A 491 -9.62 -18.77 33.53
CA ALA A 491 -9.38 -18.86 32.09
C ALA A 491 -10.56 -19.55 31.40
N GLN A 492 -10.69 -19.32 30.09
CA GLN A 492 -11.77 -19.83 29.27
C GLN A 492 -11.24 -20.24 27.90
N GLN A 493 -11.86 -21.27 27.32
CA GLN A 493 -11.62 -21.65 25.92
C GLN A 493 -11.98 -20.50 24.98
N ASN A 494 -11.21 -20.32 23.91
CA ASN A 494 -11.55 -19.34 22.89
C ASN A 494 -12.67 -19.83 21.97
N SER A 495 -12.84 -21.15 21.84
CA SER A 495 -13.82 -21.75 20.95
C SER A 495 -14.57 -22.94 21.57
N GLY A 496 -15.62 -23.40 20.87
CA GLY A 496 -16.39 -24.57 21.27
C GLY A 496 -17.37 -24.29 22.41
N SER A 497 -17.21 -25.01 23.53
CA SER A 497 -18.15 -24.93 24.66
C SER A 497 -17.95 -23.72 25.56
N TYR A 498 -16.87 -22.95 25.33
CA TYR A 498 -16.46 -21.84 26.20
C TYR A 498 -16.35 -22.25 27.67
N SER A 499 -15.87 -23.48 27.90
CA SER A 499 -15.66 -23.98 29.26
C SER A 499 -14.73 -23.04 30.02
N GLN A 500 -15.09 -22.71 31.26
CA GLN A 500 -14.32 -21.85 32.14
C GLN A 500 -13.67 -22.71 33.23
N GLU A 501 -12.39 -22.48 33.49
CA GLU A 501 -11.71 -23.01 34.66
C GLU A 501 -11.35 -21.86 35.59
N PHE A 502 -11.75 -22.00 36.85
CA PHE A 502 -11.56 -20.98 37.86
C PHE A 502 -10.43 -21.37 38.82
N GLY A 503 -9.58 -20.42 39.15
CA GLY A 503 -8.60 -20.55 40.22
C GLY A 503 -9.25 -20.65 41.60
N GLY A 504 -8.43 -20.78 42.64
CA GLY A 504 -8.89 -20.71 44.02
C GLY A 504 -9.35 -19.30 44.41
N TYR A 505 -10.22 -19.20 45.41
CA TYR A 505 -10.58 -17.90 46.00
C TYR A 505 -9.39 -17.32 46.77
N ILE A 506 -9.02 -16.09 46.43
CA ILE A 506 -7.94 -15.36 47.09
C ILE A 506 -8.58 -14.38 48.08
N SER A 507 -8.37 -14.64 49.37
CA SER A 507 -8.93 -13.84 50.48
C SER A 507 -7.88 -13.19 51.38
N SER A 508 -6.59 -13.50 51.16
CA SER A 508 -5.46 -12.88 51.84
C SER A 508 -5.07 -11.57 51.15
N LEU A 509 -6.02 -10.65 51.02
CA LEU A 509 -5.85 -9.37 50.34
C LEU A 509 -5.57 -8.26 51.35
N THR A 510 -4.83 -7.24 50.93
CA THR A 510 -4.56 -6.02 51.70
C THR A 510 -4.92 -4.78 50.91
N ALA A 511 -5.17 -3.65 51.60
CA ALA A 511 -5.33 -2.38 50.92
C ALA A 511 -4.01 -1.97 50.25
N GLY A 512 -4.09 -1.41 49.04
CA GLY A 512 -2.94 -1.19 48.15
C GLY A 512 -2.85 -2.27 47.06
N ASP A 513 -1.67 -2.41 46.47
CA ASP A 513 -1.42 -3.34 45.36
C ASP A 513 -1.27 -4.77 45.88
N ASN A 514 -1.92 -5.72 45.20
CA ASN A 514 -1.88 -7.15 45.49
C ASN A 514 -1.44 -7.90 44.23
N GLU A 515 -0.38 -8.69 44.35
CA GLU A 515 0.07 -9.58 43.29
C GLU A 515 -0.63 -10.94 43.39
N LEU A 516 -1.24 -11.37 42.29
CA LEU A 516 -1.95 -12.63 42.17
C LEU A 516 -1.30 -13.45 41.07
N SER A 517 -1.28 -14.78 41.22
CA SER A 517 -0.77 -15.68 40.18
C SER A 517 -1.71 -16.87 40.02
N TYR A 518 -1.94 -17.26 38.76
CA TYR A 518 -2.83 -18.34 38.36
C TYR A 518 -2.23 -19.11 37.20
N THR A 519 -2.06 -20.42 37.35
CA THR A 519 -1.65 -21.30 36.26
C THR A 519 -2.88 -21.88 35.58
N VAL A 520 -3.00 -21.65 34.27
CA VAL A 520 -4.09 -22.18 33.44
C VAL A 520 -3.97 -23.70 33.37
N PRO A 521 -5.01 -24.49 33.72
CA PRO A 521 -4.93 -25.94 33.67
C PRO A 521 -4.66 -26.46 32.26
N ALA A 522 -3.74 -27.41 32.13
CA ALA A 522 -3.47 -28.08 30.85
C ALA A 522 -4.70 -28.85 30.29
N SER A 523 -5.71 -29.11 31.13
CA SER A 523 -6.98 -29.70 30.70
C SER A 523 -7.90 -28.74 29.96
N LEU A 524 -7.67 -27.43 30.07
CA LEU A 524 -8.43 -26.41 29.37
C LEU A 524 -7.80 -26.12 28.01
N ALA A 525 -8.09 -26.99 27.05
CA ALA A 525 -7.57 -26.84 25.68
C ALA A 525 -8.10 -25.56 25.02
N ASP A 526 -7.27 -24.96 24.16
CA ASP A 526 -7.60 -23.76 23.40
C ASP A 526 -7.95 -22.56 24.29
N ALA A 527 -7.37 -22.49 25.49
CA ALA A 527 -7.53 -21.31 26.34
C ALA A 527 -6.83 -20.12 25.67
N GLN A 528 -7.57 -19.04 25.39
CA GLN A 528 -7.01 -17.72 24.98
C GLN A 528 -7.72 -16.57 25.70
N ARG A 529 -8.61 -16.89 26.64
CA ARG A 529 -9.40 -15.93 27.39
C ARG A 529 -9.11 -16.10 28.85
N PHE A 530 -8.93 -15.01 29.57
CA PHE A 530 -8.57 -15.04 30.98
C PHE A 530 -9.00 -13.76 31.66
N GLY A 531 -9.13 -13.80 32.97
CA GLY A 531 -9.64 -12.66 33.68
C GLY A 531 -9.68 -12.83 35.17
N ILE A 532 -10.33 -11.89 35.82
CA ILE A 532 -10.51 -11.87 37.26
C ILE A 532 -11.98 -11.68 37.60
N GLN A 533 -12.48 -12.54 38.48
CA GLN A 533 -13.81 -12.46 39.07
C GLN A 533 -13.71 -11.86 40.48
N LEU A 534 -14.62 -10.94 40.79
CA LEU A 534 -14.75 -10.35 42.12
C LEU A 534 -15.84 -11.09 42.92
N ILE A 535 -15.53 -11.47 44.17
CA ILE A 535 -16.35 -12.38 44.97
C ILE A 535 -16.47 -11.87 46.41
N GLY A 536 -17.71 -11.62 46.86
CA GLY A 536 -18.01 -11.19 48.23
C GLY A 536 -17.40 -9.83 48.60
N GLY A 537 -17.63 -9.23 49.77
CA GLY A 537 -18.73 -9.37 50.74
C GLY A 537 -19.54 -8.06 50.82
N THR A 538 -20.12 -7.66 51.98
CA THR A 538 -21.11 -6.56 52.08
C THR A 538 -20.73 -5.37 51.22
N THR A 539 -21.56 -5.08 50.22
CA THR A 539 -21.36 -4.09 49.15
C THR A 539 -20.40 -2.96 49.53
N PRO A 540 -19.14 -2.96 49.06
CA PRO A 540 -18.33 -1.74 49.07
C PRO A 540 -19.02 -0.79 48.09
N SER A 541 -19.86 0.11 48.61
CA SER A 541 -20.75 0.91 47.77
C SER A 541 -19.93 1.86 46.88
N GLY A 542 -19.92 1.59 45.58
CA GLY A 542 -19.41 2.51 44.55
C GLY A 542 -17.89 2.66 44.49
N GLU A 543 -17.13 1.71 45.04
CA GLU A 543 -15.67 1.70 44.93
C GLU A 543 -15.24 0.81 43.76
N ASN A 544 -14.33 1.33 42.94
CA ASN A 544 -13.79 0.64 41.77
C ASN A 544 -12.59 -0.22 42.18
N VAL A 545 -12.42 -1.35 41.48
CA VAL A 545 -11.20 -2.17 41.60
C VAL A 545 -10.30 -1.86 40.41
N LEU A 546 -9.03 -1.58 40.69
CA LEU A 546 -8.05 -1.25 39.65
C LEU A 546 -7.16 -2.46 39.39
N VAL A 547 -6.96 -2.83 38.13
CA VAL A 547 -5.91 -3.77 37.70
C VAL A 547 -4.86 -2.94 36.99
N LYS A 548 -3.65 -2.88 37.55
CA LYS A 548 -2.55 -2.09 37.01
C LYS A 548 -1.69 -2.85 36.02
N GLN A 549 -1.64 -4.16 36.16
CA GLN A 549 -0.81 -4.98 35.28
C GLN A 549 -1.34 -6.40 35.22
N VAL A 550 -1.23 -7.01 34.05
CA VAL A 550 -1.43 -8.45 33.88
C VAL A 550 -0.31 -9.00 32.99
N GLU A 551 0.32 -10.09 33.40
CA GLU A 551 1.38 -10.75 32.64
C GLU A 551 0.98 -12.19 32.35
N VAL A 552 1.38 -12.69 31.19
CA VAL A 552 1.18 -14.08 30.78
C VAL A 552 2.53 -14.67 30.41
N ASP A 553 2.97 -15.65 31.19
CA ASP A 553 4.15 -16.47 30.89
C ASP A 553 3.68 -17.77 30.24
N LEU A 554 3.99 -17.98 28.97
CA LEU A 554 3.59 -19.19 28.26
C LEU A 554 4.32 -20.40 28.83
N ALA A 555 3.67 -21.56 28.79
CA ALA A 555 4.33 -22.80 29.17
C ALA A 555 5.32 -23.22 28.08
N GLU A 556 6.57 -23.47 28.46
CA GLU A 556 7.62 -24.03 27.58
C GLU A 556 7.27 -25.42 27.02
#